data_AF-A0A259LTQ9-F1
#
_entry.id   AF-A0A259LTQ9-F1
#
_cell.length_a   1.000
_cell.length_b   1.000
_cell.length_c   1.000
_cell.angle_alpha   90.00
_cell.angle_beta   90.00
_cell.angle_gamma   90.00
#
_symmetry.space_group_name_H-M   'P 1'
#
loop_
_entity.id
_entity.type
_entity.pdbx_description
1 polymer ?
#
loop_
_entity_poly.entity_id
_entity_poly.type
_entity_poly.pdbx_seq_one_letter_code
_entity_poly.pdbx_strand_id
1 'polypeptide(L)'
;MKYLIVIAFVLIAVFLIRRSKQTTNPAEQDCAREIGELIKSNPDAEPQVIAEVFAKHEITPSRCQSVGAMVMPQLRKQGLKAEDARIAMIRVRSAYPKVPE
;
A
#
# COMPACT_ATOMS: atom_id res chain seq x y z
N MET A 1 31.51 -29.66 3.16
CA MET A 1 31.57 -28.33 2.53
C MET A 1 30.49 -28.12 1.47
N LYS A 2 30.44 -28.90 0.38
CA LYS A 2 29.50 -28.69 -0.73
C LYS A 2 28.01 -28.77 -0.33
N TYR A 3 27.62 -29.68 0.55
CA TYR A 3 26.24 -29.83 1.03
C TYR A 3 25.79 -28.71 1.99
N LEU A 4 26.72 -28.15 2.78
CA LEU A 4 26.42 -27.02 3.69
C LEU A 4 26.07 -25.75 2.91
N ILE A 5 26.75 -25.52 1.78
CA ILE A 5 26.47 -24.38 0.89
C ILE A 5 25.08 -24.51 0.26
N VAL A 6 24.69 -25.72 -0.17
CA VAL A 6 23.36 -25.96 -0.75
C VAL A 6 22.26 -25.73 0.28
N ILE A 7 22.43 -26.22 1.51
CA ILE A 7 21.44 -26.01 2.59
C ILE A 7 21.31 -24.52 2.94
N ALA A 8 22.43 -23.80 3.02
CA ALA A 8 22.42 -22.35 3.27
C ALA A 8 21.66 -21.59 2.16
N PHE A 9 21.87 -21.96 0.90
CA PHE A 9 21.19 -21.33 -0.23
C PHE A 9 19.67 -21.55 -0.20
N VAL A 10 19.24 -22.77 0.14
CA VAL A 10 17.81 -23.10 0.28
C VAL A 10 17.18 -22.32 1.43
N LEU A 11 17.83 -22.22 2.59
CA LEU A 11 17.33 -21.44 3.72
C LEU A 11 17.22 -19.95 3.40
N ILE A 12 18.21 -19.38 2.70
CA ILE A 12 18.19 -17.98 2.27
C ILE A 12 17.06 -17.76 1.24
N ALA A 13 16.89 -18.66 0.27
CA ALA A 13 15.82 -18.56 -0.72
C ALA A 13 14.43 -18.60 -0.07
N VAL A 14 14.20 -19.53 0.87
CA VAL A 14 12.94 -19.61 1.62
C VAL A 14 12.72 -18.36 2.48
N PHE A 15 13.76 -17.85 3.13
CA PHE A 15 13.70 -16.63 3.92
C PHE A 15 13.37 -15.41 3.05
N LEU A 16 13.98 -15.29 1.86
CA LEU A 16 13.71 -14.21 0.91
C LEU A 16 12.29 -14.29 0.34
N ILE A 17 11.79 -15.49 0.01
CA ILE A 17 10.40 -15.66 -0.46
C ILE A 17 9.41 -15.31 0.65
N ARG A 18 9.68 -15.72 1.90
CA ARG A 18 8.85 -15.38 3.05
C ARG A 18 8.87 -13.89 3.35
N ARG A 19 10.04 -13.25 3.28
CA ARG A 19 10.20 -11.80 3.42
C ARG A 19 9.50 -11.04 2.29
N SER A 20 9.57 -11.55 1.06
CA SER A 20 8.90 -10.97 -0.10
C SER A 20 7.37 -11.03 0.03
N LYS A 21 6.82 -12.16 0.50
CA LYS A 21 5.40 -12.28 0.84
C LYS A 21 5.00 -11.34 1.99
N GLN A 22 5.89 -11.05 2.94
CA GLN A 22 5.62 -10.07 3.99
C GLN A 22 5.68 -8.61 3.49
N THR A 23 6.47 -8.30 2.47
CA THR A 23 6.53 -6.94 1.89
C THR A 23 5.33 -6.55 1.02
N THR A 24 4.45 -7.51 0.69
CA THR A 24 3.24 -7.22 -0.09
C THR A 24 2.07 -7.98 0.51
N ASN A 25 1.54 -7.46 1.61
CA ASN A 25 0.34 -8.01 2.23
C ASN A 25 -0.83 -7.83 1.23
N PRO A 26 -1.59 -8.89 0.86
CA PRO A 26 -2.75 -8.74 -0.03
C PRO A 26 -3.72 -7.66 0.45
N ALA A 27 -3.89 -7.50 1.77
CA ALA A 27 -4.69 -6.43 2.37
C ALA A 27 -4.17 -5.01 2.04
N GLU A 28 -2.85 -4.81 1.97
CA GLU A 28 -2.26 -3.52 1.58
C GLU A 28 -2.53 -3.19 0.11
N GLN A 29 -2.48 -4.21 -0.76
CA GLN A 29 -2.80 -4.04 -2.18
C GLN A 29 -4.28 -3.76 -2.41
N ASP A 30 -5.16 -4.47 -1.69
CA ASP A 30 -6.60 -4.26 -1.77
C ASP A 30 -6.99 -2.89 -1.22
N CYS A 31 -6.40 -2.47 -0.10
CA CYS A 31 -6.56 -1.11 0.42
C CYS A 31 -6.11 -0.06 -0.60
N ALA A 32 -4.93 -0.23 -1.21
CA ALA A 32 -4.42 0.72 -2.21
C ALA A 32 -5.32 0.79 -3.46
N ARG A 33 -5.90 -0.34 -3.87
CA ARG A 33 -6.86 -0.42 -4.98
C ARG A 33 -8.16 0.31 -4.64
N GLU A 34 -8.74 0.05 -3.47
CA GLU A 34 -9.99 0.68 -3.02
C GLU A 34 -9.82 2.19 -2.87
N ILE A 35 -8.70 2.66 -2.31
CA ILE A 35 -8.38 4.10 -2.25
C ILE A 35 -8.23 4.69 -3.67
N GLY A 36 -7.57 3.97 -4.58
CA GLY A 36 -7.46 4.40 -5.97
C GLY A 36 -8.84 4.58 -6.64
N GLU A 37 -9.72 3.58 -6.49
CA GLU A 37 -11.09 3.63 -7.00
C GLU A 37 -11.95 4.74 -6.34
N LEU A 38 -11.79 4.94 -5.03
CA LEU A 38 -12.43 6.04 -4.30
C LEU A 38 -12.02 7.40 -4.87
N ILE A 39 -10.72 7.63 -5.08
CA ILE A 39 -10.18 8.89 -5.61
C ILE A 39 -10.60 9.09 -7.07
N LYS A 40 -10.67 8.02 -7.86
CA LYS A 40 -11.17 8.11 -9.24
C LYS A 40 -12.63 8.56 -9.29
N SER A 41 -13.44 8.04 -8.38
CA SER A 41 -14.88 8.33 -8.33
C SER A 41 -15.19 9.66 -7.64
N ASN A 42 -14.37 10.02 -6.65
CA ASN A 42 -14.44 11.26 -5.89
C ASN A 42 -13.01 11.81 -5.66
N PRO A 43 -12.47 12.60 -6.62
CA PRO A 43 -11.14 13.19 -6.52
C PRO A 43 -10.97 14.08 -5.28
N ASP A 44 -12.09 14.62 -4.80
CA ASP A 44 -12.15 15.50 -3.65
C ASP A 44 -12.55 14.79 -2.35
N ALA A 45 -12.46 13.46 -2.30
CA ALA A 45 -12.74 12.67 -1.11
C ALA A 45 -12.05 13.25 0.13
N GLU A 46 -12.81 13.32 1.23
CA GLU A 46 -12.27 13.82 2.48
C GLU A 46 -11.21 12.86 3.03
N PRO A 47 -10.14 13.38 3.67
CA PRO A 47 -9.14 12.54 4.30
C PRO A 47 -9.71 11.59 5.37
N GLN A 48 -10.87 11.92 5.94
CA GLN A 48 -11.56 11.05 6.91
C GLN A 48 -12.06 9.76 6.24
N VAL A 49 -12.67 9.86 5.07
CA VAL A 49 -13.18 8.71 4.29
C VAL A 49 -12.02 7.81 3.85
N ILE A 50 -10.89 8.41 3.47
CA ILE A 50 -9.68 7.63 3.12
C ILE A 50 -9.15 6.89 4.36
N ALA A 51 -9.19 7.53 5.54
CA ALA A 51 -8.79 6.90 6.80
C ALA A 51 -9.70 5.72 7.19
N GLU A 52 -11.00 5.82 6.92
CA GLU A 52 -11.94 4.71 7.10
C GLU A 52 -11.60 3.52 6.20
N VAL A 53 -11.16 3.75 4.96
CA VAL A 53 -10.68 2.67 4.08
C VAL A 53 -9.42 2.02 4.65
N PHE A 54 -8.46 2.81 5.14
CA PHE A 54 -7.29 2.25 5.84
C PHE A 54 -7.70 1.40 7.05
N ALA A 55 -8.62 1.87 7.88
CA ALA A 55 -9.12 1.15 9.05
C ALA A 55 -9.87 -0.14 8.66
N LYS A 56 -10.68 -0.09 7.60
CA LYS A 56 -11.43 -1.24 7.06
C LYS A 56 -10.52 -2.40 6.66
N HIS A 57 -9.31 -2.10 6.19
CA HIS A 57 -8.29 -3.07 5.81
C HIS A 57 -7.28 -3.37 6.93
N GLU A 58 -7.57 -2.94 8.17
CA GLU A 58 -6.71 -3.13 9.35
C GLU A 58 -5.28 -2.59 9.13
N ILE A 59 -5.17 -1.50 8.37
CA ILE A 59 -3.88 -0.86 8.07
C ILE A 59 -3.53 0.09 9.21
N THR A 60 -2.50 -0.25 9.97
CA THR A 60 -1.96 0.61 11.03
C THR A 60 -1.33 1.88 10.44
N PRO A 61 -1.23 2.97 11.22
CA PRO A 61 -0.57 4.22 10.79
C PRO A 61 0.86 4.01 10.25
N SER A 62 1.60 3.07 10.83
CA SER A 62 2.95 2.67 10.38
C SER A 62 2.99 2.07 8.98
N ARG A 63 1.89 1.44 8.53
CA ARG A 63 1.75 0.80 7.21
C ARG A 63 1.09 1.71 6.17
N CYS A 64 0.43 2.79 6.60
CA CYS A 64 -0.21 3.75 5.70
C CYS A 64 0.76 4.32 4.65
N GLN A 65 2.03 4.54 5.01
CA GLN A 65 3.05 5.00 4.06
C GLN A 65 3.36 3.97 2.96
N SER A 66 3.40 2.67 3.32
CA SER A 66 3.57 1.56 2.36
C SER A 66 2.41 1.54 1.37
N VAL A 67 1.18 1.54 1.89
CA VAL A 67 -0.05 1.52 1.09
C VAL A 67 -0.18 2.75 0.21
N GLY A 68 0.09 3.95 0.73
CA GLY A 68 0.05 5.18 -0.05
C GLY A 68 1.02 5.18 -1.23
N ALA A 69 2.20 4.57 -1.09
CA ALA A 69 3.12 4.38 -2.21
C ALA A 69 2.55 3.44 -3.29
N MET A 70 1.68 2.49 -2.91
CA MET A 70 0.95 1.61 -3.82
C MET A 70 -0.28 2.28 -4.47
N VAL A 71 -0.86 3.34 -3.87
CA VAL A 71 -1.99 4.08 -4.45
C VAL A 71 -1.56 4.85 -5.71
N MET A 72 -0.39 5.49 -5.68
CA MET A 72 0.11 6.29 -6.82
C MET A 72 0.14 5.55 -8.17
N PRO A 73 0.69 4.31 -8.28
CA PRO A 73 0.63 3.56 -9.52
C PRO A 73 -0.80 3.13 -9.90
N GLN A 74 -1.72 2.95 -8.94
CA GLN A 74 -3.13 2.67 -9.24
C GLN A 74 -3.82 3.88 -9.88
N LEU A 75 -3.59 5.09 -9.35
CA LEU A 75 -4.13 6.33 -9.93
C LEU A 75 -3.63 6.54 -11.36
N ARG A 76 -2.34 6.27 -11.61
CA ARG A 76 -1.77 6.34 -12.96
C ARG A 76 -2.38 5.30 -13.91
N LYS A 77 -2.59 4.07 -13.45
CA LYS A 77 -3.27 3.01 -14.24
C LYS A 77 -4.70 3.40 -14.61
N GLN A 78 -5.37 4.17 -13.76
CA GLN A 78 -6.73 4.64 -13.97
C GLN A 78 -6.83 5.87 -14.89
N GLY A 79 -5.69 6.35 -15.42
CA GLY A 79 -5.65 7.46 -16.37
C GLY A 79 -5.67 8.85 -15.73
N LEU A 80 -5.50 8.96 -14.41
CA LEU A 80 -5.38 10.26 -13.75
C LEU A 80 -4.11 10.98 -14.23
N LYS A 81 -4.21 12.29 -14.49
CA LYS A 81 -3.05 13.10 -14.82
C LYS A 81 -2.10 13.14 -13.62
N ALA A 82 -0.81 13.26 -13.90
CA ALA A 82 0.21 13.25 -12.86
C ALA A 82 0.03 14.35 -11.81
N GLU A 83 -0.56 15.49 -12.20
CA GLU A 83 -0.84 16.62 -11.32
C GLU A 83 -2.00 16.33 -10.37
N ASP A 84 -3.13 15.86 -10.90
CA ASP A 84 -4.30 15.44 -10.12
C ASP A 84 -3.93 14.29 -9.16
N ALA A 85 -3.09 13.35 -9.62
CA ALA A 85 -2.61 12.26 -8.79
C ALA A 85 -1.74 12.76 -7.62
N ARG A 86 -0.96 13.83 -7.80
CA ARG A 86 -0.21 14.46 -6.71
C ARG A 86 -1.14 15.11 -5.70
N ILE A 87 -2.16 15.82 -6.15
CA ILE A 87 -3.17 16.46 -5.27
C ILE A 87 -3.88 15.38 -4.44
N ALA A 88 -4.31 14.30 -5.10
CA ALA A 88 -4.89 13.15 -4.45
C ALA A 88 -3.94 12.52 -3.40
N MET A 89 -2.66 12.37 -3.73
CA MET A 89 -1.66 11.84 -2.79
C MET A 89 -1.45 12.73 -1.55
N ILE A 90 -1.58 14.06 -1.69
CA ILE A 90 -1.53 14.96 -0.53
C ILE A 90 -2.70 14.68 0.43
N ARG A 91 -3.89 14.40 -0.11
CA ARG A 91 -5.08 14.03 0.67
C ARG A 91 -4.93 12.66 1.32
N VAL A 92 -4.41 11.68 0.59
CA VAL A 92 -4.10 10.34 1.14
C VAL A 92 -3.13 10.48 2.32
N ARG A 93 -2.11 11.33 2.20
CA ARG A 93 -1.15 11.56 3.28
C ARG A 93 -1.76 12.29 4.49
N SER A 94 -2.71 13.19 4.28
CA SER A 94 -3.42 13.85 5.38
C SER A 94 -4.43 12.94 6.09
N ALA A 95 -4.75 11.78 5.50
CA ALA A 95 -5.55 10.73 6.13
C ALA A 95 -4.76 9.90 7.16
N TYR A 96 -3.43 9.79 7.03
CA TYR A 96 -2.61 8.95 7.91
C TYR A 96 -2.78 9.23 9.41
N PRO A 97 -2.78 10.48 9.90
CA PRO A 97 -2.97 10.76 11.33
C PRO A 97 -4.43 10.55 11.79
N LYS A 98 -5.36 10.30 10.87
CA LYS A 98 -6.79 10.10 11.16
C LYS A 98 -7.16 8.61 11.26
N VAL A 99 -6.23 7.71 10.95
CA VAL A 99 -6.42 6.27 11.08
C VAL A 99 -6.37 5.90 12.57
N PRO A 100 -7.39 5.24 13.13
CA PRO A 100 -7.35 4.76 14.50
C PRO A 100 -6.23 3.72 14.67
N GLU A 101 -5.53 3.76 15.81
CA GLU A 101 -4.47 2.80 16.14
C GLU A 101 -4.98 1.38 16.37
#